data_AF-A0A3S3U4Q4-F1
#
_entry.id   AF-A0A3S3U4Q4-F1
#
_cell.length_a   1.000
_cell.length_b   1.000
_cell.length_c   1.000
_cell.angle_alpha   90.00
_cell.angle_beta   90.00
_cell.angle_gamma   90.00
#
_symmetry.space_group_name_H-M   'P 1'
#
loop_
_entity.id
_entity.type
_entity.pdbx_description
1 polymer ?
#
loop_
_entity_poly.entity_id
_entity_poly.type
_entity_poly.pdbx_seq_one_letter_code
_entity_poly.pdbx_strand_id
1 'polypeptide(L)'
;MMNCGSDKVIYMDNNATTRIAPEVLEVMMPFLQDCYGNPSSMHTFGGQVGQVVEQARAQIAELLGADPEEIVFTSCGTESDSTAILSALQSQPEN
;
A
#
# COMPACT_ATOMS: atom_id res chain seq x y z
N MET A 1 8.42 -2.31 27.77
CA MET A 1 9.11 -2.10 26.48
C MET A 1 9.98 -3.31 26.21
N MET A 2 9.74 -4.05 25.12
CA MET A 2 10.69 -5.07 24.68
C MET A 2 11.96 -4.38 24.22
N ASN A 3 13.05 -4.58 24.96
CA ASN A 3 14.37 -4.15 24.54
C ASN A 3 14.88 -5.16 23.51
N CYS A 4 14.63 -4.93 22.21
CA CYS A 4 15.10 -5.76 21.10
C CYS A 4 16.63 -5.71 20.87
N GLY A 5 17.43 -5.47 21.91
CA GLY A 5 18.87 -5.38 21.78
C GLY A 5 19.59 -5.67 23.09
N SER A 6 20.03 -6.92 23.26
CA SER A 6 21.14 -7.25 24.17
C SER A 6 22.45 -7.56 23.43
N ASP A 7 22.50 -7.45 22.10
CA ASP A 7 23.72 -7.47 21.29
C ASP A 7 23.50 -6.64 20.02
N LYS A 8 24.58 -6.09 19.45
CA LYS A 8 24.55 -5.19 18.29
C LYS A 8 24.23 -5.99 17.01
N VAL A 9 22.98 -6.36 16.80
CA VAL A 9 22.51 -7.09 15.61
C VAL A 9 22.66 -6.22 14.37
N ILE A 10 23.37 -6.73 13.35
CA ILE A 10 23.44 -6.13 12.02
C ILE A 10 22.43 -6.84 11.13
N TYR A 11 21.40 -6.11 10.68
CA TYR A 11 20.38 -6.65 9.79
C TYR A 11 20.83 -6.55 8.33
N MET A 12 21.02 -7.69 7.68
CA MET A 12 21.44 -7.78 6.26
C MET A 12 20.42 -8.54 5.38
N ASP A 13 19.19 -8.74 5.87
CA ASP A 13 18.16 -9.52 5.18
C ASP A 13 17.03 -8.62 4.61
N ASN A 14 17.41 -7.50 3.99
CA ASN A 14 16.44 -6.57 3.38
C ASN A 14 15.66 -7.17 2.21
N ASN A 15 16.10 -8.31 1.67
CA ASN A 15 15.37 -9.05 0.64
C ASN A 15 14.13 -9.75 1.22
N ALA A 16 14.14 -10.13 2.49
CA ALA A 16 12.97 -10.72 3.15
C ALA A 16 11.93 -9.66 3.52
N THR A 17 12.38 -8.56 4.15
CA THR A 17 11.56 -7.37 4.42
C THR A 17 12.45 -6.18 4.74
N THR A 18 11.90 -4.97 4.69
CA THR A 18 12.62 -3.74 5.01
C THR A 18 12.06 -3.09 6.26
N ARG A 19 12.91 -2.38 7.01
CA ARG A 19 12.45 -1.53 8.10
C ARG A 19 11.62 -0.39 7.51
N ILE A 20 10.42 -0.16 8.06
CA ILE A 20 9.59 1.00 7.72
C ILE A 20 10.41 2.28 7.93
N ALA A 21 10.49 3.11 6.89
CA ALA A 21 11.15 4.40 6.96
C ALA A 21 10.40 5.32 7.95
N PRO A 22 11.09 6.10 8.80
CA PRO A 22 10.44 6.96 9.79
C PRO A 22 9.38 7.89 9.20
N GLU A 23 9.65 8.47 8.03
CA GLU A 23 8.74 9.35 7.29
C GLU A 23 7.46 8.63 6.84
N VAL A 24 7.53 7.35 6.48
CA VAL A 24 6.36 6.54 6.14
C VAL A 24 5.52 6.30 7.39
N LEU A 25 6.15 5.98 8.51
CA LEU A 25 5.44 5.80 9.78
C LEU A 25 4.69 7.08 10.15
N GLU A 26 5.37 8.23 10.12
CA GLU A 26 4.78 9.54 10.44
C GLU A 26 3.56 9.87 9.59
N VAL A 27 3.62 9.62 8.27
CA VAL A 27 2.48 9.84 7.36
C VAL A 27 1.33 8.88 7.62
N MET A 28 1.61 7.63 8.02
CA MET A 28 0.58 6.61 8.22
C MET A 28 -0.14 6.71 9.57
N MET A 29 0.53 7.19 10.63
CA MET A 29 -0.04 7.22 11.99
C MET A 29 -1.42 7.92 12.10
N PRO A 30 -1.68 9.08 11.45
CA PRO A 30 -2.98 9.74 11.52
C PRO A 30 -4.14 8.86 11.04
N PHE A 31 -3.93 8.06 9.99
CA PHE A 31 -4.96 7.16 9.44
C PHE A 31 -5.21 5.92 10.29
N LEU A 32 -4.26 5.59 11.18
CA LEU A 32 -4.38 4.49 12.13
C LEU A 32 -4.98 4.91 13.48
N GLN A 33 -5.07 6.22 13.75
CA GLN A 33 -5.57 6.75 15.03
C GLN A 33 -6.83 7.60 14.85
N ASP A 34 -6.73 8.70 14.11
CA ASP A 34 -7.73 9.79 14.12
C ASP A 34 -8.57 9.82 12.84
N CYS A 35 -7.98 9.45 11.70
CA CYS A 35 -8.60 9.52 10.37
C CYS A 35 -9.04 8.12 9.87
N TYR A 36 -9.79 7.39 10.70
CA TYR A 36 -10.25 6.02 10.43
C TYR A 36 -11.57 5.94 9.62
N GLY A 37 -12.01 7.05 9.02
CA GLY A 37 -13.25 7.11 8.25
C GLY A 37 -13.22 6.20 7.01
N ASN A 38 -14.37 5.64 6.65
CA ASN A 38 -14.49 4.84 5.43
C ASN A 38 -14.28 5.75 4.19
N PRO A 39 -13.28 5.48 3.33
CA PRO A 39 -13.01 6.27 2.12
C PRO A 39 -14.18 6.36 1.14
N SER A 40 -15.11 5.39 1.17
CA SER A 40 -16.30 5.36 0.31
C SER A 40 -17.45 6.23 0.81
N SER A 41 -17.34 6.81 2.01
CA SER A 41 -18.39 7.65 2.57
C SER A 41 -18.40 9.05 1.95
N MET A 42 -19.59 9.54 1.55
CA MET A 42 -19.77 10.90 1.04
C MET A 42 -19.62 12.01 2.11
N HIS A 43 -19.66 11.65 3.40
CA HIS A 43 -19.49 12.63 4.47
C HIS A 43 -18.01 13.01 4.64
N THR A 44 -17.74 14.26 5.02
CA THR A 44 -16.40 14.87 5.07
C THR A 44 -15.37 14.02 5.80
N PHE A 45 -15.78 13.34 6.88
CA PHE A 45 -14.89 12.49 7.69
C PHE A 45 -14.27 11.31 6.91
N GLY A 46 -15.00 10.74 5.93
CA GLY A 46 -14.51 9.63 5.10
C GLY A 46 -13.95 10.13 3.76
N GLY A 47 -14.59 11.13 3.15
CA GLY A 47 -14.15 11.70 1.88
C GLY A 47 -12.70 12.24 1.91
N GLN A 48 -12.25 12.81 3.04
CA GLN A 48 -10.85 13.24 3.20
C GLN A 48 -9.85 12.07 3.11
N VAL A 49 -10.21 10.88 3.59
CA VAL A 49 -9.35 9.68 3.50
C VAL A 49 -9.30 9.19 2.05
N GLY A 50 -10.43 9.24 1.34
CA GLY A 50 -10.49 8.93 -0.09
C GLY A 50 -9.56 9.80 -0.93
N GLN A 51 -9.47 11.10 -0.64
CA GLN A 51 -8.54 12.01 -1.33
C GLN A 51 -7.07 11.60 -1.15
N VAL A 52 -6.69 11.12 0.04
CA VAL A 52 -5.32 10.66 0.32
C VAL A 52 -5.02 9.37 -0.44
N VAL A 53 -5.99 8.45 -0.56
CA VAL A 53 -5.84 7.24 -1.37
C VAL A 53 -5.61 7.59 -2.85
N GLU A 54 -6.35 8.56 -3.38
CA GLU A 54 -6.14 9.01 -4.76
C GLU A 54 -4.81 9.75 -4.97
N GLN A 55 -4.35 10.51 -3.97
CA GLN A 55 -3.01 11.09 -4.00
C GLN A 55 -1.93 9.99 -4.03
N ALA A 56 -2.05 8.96 -3.19
CA ALA A 56 -1.13 7.83 -3.18
C ALA A 56 -1.13 7.09 -4.53
N ARG A 57 -2.32 6.93 -5.15
CA ARG A 57 -2.45 6.34 -6.50
C ARG A 57 -1.67 7.14 -7.53
N ALA A 58 -1.81 8.47 -7.54
CA ALA A 58 -1.10 9.35 -8.47
C ALA A 58 0.42 9.29 -8.27
N GLN A 59 0.90 9.24 -7.03
CA GLN A 59 2.33 9.13 -6.72
C GLN A 59 2.94 7.81 -7.22
N ILE A 60 2.22 6.70 -7.08
CA ILE A 60 2.65 5.39 -7.59
C ILE A 60 2.65 5.37 -9.12
N ALA A 61 1.61 5.93 -9.74
CA ALA A 61 1.51 6.05 -11.19
C ALA A 61 2.70 6.83 -11.77
N GLU A 62 3.03 7.99 -11.18
CA GLU A 62 4.21 8.79 -11.56
C GLU A 62 5.51 8.00 -11.39
N LEU A 63 5.68 7.28 -10.28
CA LEU A 63 6.87 6.46 -10.02
C LEU A 63 7.05 5.34 -11.07
N LEU A 64 5.95 4.76 -11.54
CA LEU A 64 5.95 3.65 -12.50
C LEU A 64 5.89 4.11 -13.97
N GLY A 65 5.59 5.38 -14.24
CA GLY A 65 5.33 5.90 -15.58
C GLY A 65 4.02 5.38 -16.19
N ALA A 66 3.00 5.16 -15.36
CA ALA A 66 1.68 4.65 -15.72
C ALA A 66 0.60 5.73 -15.54
N ASP A 67 -0.60 5.49 -16.07
CA ASP A 67 -1.77 6.31 -15.76
C ASP A 67 -2.36 5.91 -14.38
N PRO A 68 -2.90 6.86 -13.58
CA PRO A 68 -3.49 6.52 -12.28
C PRO A 68 -4.58 5.44 -12.36
N GLU A 69 -5.35 5.39 -13.45
CA GLU A 69 -6.40 4.39 -13.68
C GLU A 69 -5.86 2.96 -13.85
N GLU A 70 -4.56 2.80 -14.16
CA GLU A 70 -3.89 1.49 -14.27
C GLU A 70 -3.46 0.93 -12.90
N ILE A 71 -3.51 1.74 -11.84
CA ILE A 71 -3.04 1.34 -10.51
C ILE A 71 -4.17 0.72 -9.69
N VAL A 72 -4.02 -0.55 -9.34
CA VAL A 72 -4.90 -1.28 -8.40
C VAL A 72 -4.13 -1.62 -7.13
N PHE A 73 -4.65 -1.19 -5.98
CA PHE A 73 -4.08 -1.56 -4.68
C PHE A 73 -4.51 -2.98 -4.29
N THR A 74 -3.54 -3.82 -3.93
CA THR A 74 -3.72 -5.17 -3.39
C THR A 74 -3.10 -5.25 -1.98
N SER A 75 -3.32 -6.35 -1.26
CA SER A 75 -2.74 -6.56 0.07
C SER A 75 -1.24 -6.89 0.06
N CYS A 76 -0.73 -7.50 -1.01
CA CYS A 76 0.65 -7.94 -1.13
C CYS A 76 1.02 -8.35 -2.56
N GLY A 77 2.32 -8.57 -2.82
CA GLY A 77 2.82 -9.05 -4.12
C GLY A 77 2.22 -10.40 -4.56
N THR A 78 2.04 -11.35 -3.63
CA THR A 78 1.42 -12.65 -3.94
C THR A 78 0.00 -12.52 -4.47
N GLU A 79 -0.78 -11.58 -3.91
CA GLU A 79 -2.11 -11.28 -4.41
C GLU A 79 -2.04 -10.63 -5.79
N SER A 80 -1.14 -9.66 -6.00
CA SER A 80 -0.95 -9.02 -7.30
C SER A 80 -0.62 -10.01 -8.42
N ASP A 81 0.31 -10.94 -8.18
CA ASP A 81 0.69 -11.97 -9.15
C ASP A 81 -0.49 -12.90 -9.46
N SER A 82 -1.22 -13.31 -8.43
CA SER A 82 -2.40 -14.17 -8.59
C SER A 82 -3.50 -13.46 -9.38
N THR A 83 -3.75 -12.18 -9.07
CA THR A 83 -4.72 -11.35 -9.78
C THR A 83 -4.35 -11.22 -11.25
N ALA A 84 -3.09 -10.92 -11.58
CA ALA A 84 -2.66 -10.79 -12.97
C ALA A 84 -2.90 -12.08 -13.78
N ILE A 85 -2.54 -13.25 -13.23
CA ILE A 85 -2.72 -14.54 -13.90
C ILE A 85 -4.22 -14.86 -14.07
N LEU A 86 -5.00 -14.75 -13.00
CA LEU A 86 -6.41 -15.12 -13.03
C LEU A 86 -7.23 -14.17 -13.90
N SER A 87 -6.95 -12.86 -13.86
CA SER A 87 -7.59 -11.88 -14.73
C SER A 87 -7.23 -12.09 -16.20
N ALA A 88 -5.99 -12.47 -16.52
CA ALA A 88 -5.61 -12.82 -17.89
C ALA A 88 -6.44 -14.00 -18.42
N LEU A 89 -6.54 -15.09 -17.64
CA LEU A 89 -7.37 -16.25 -17.99
C LEU A 89 -8.86 -15.88 -18.16
N GLN A 90 -9.40 -15.03 -17.28
CA GLN A 90 -10.79 -14.58 -17.36
C GLN A 90 -11.06 -13.66 -18.55
N SER A 91 -10.08 -12.84 -18.95
CA SER A 91 -10.19 -11.91 -20.07
C SER A 91 -10.11 -12.60 -21.44
N GLN A 92 -9.53 -13.81 -21.50
CA GLN A 92 -9.37 -14.62 -22.71
C GLN A 92 -9.76 -16.09 -22.48
N PRO A 93 -11.05 -16.39 -22.24
CA PRO A 93 -11.50 -17.73 -21.82
C PRO A 93 -11.45 -18.80 -22.93
N GLU A 94 -11.20 -18.40 -24.19
CA GLU A 94 -11.30 -19.26 -25.39
C GLU A 94 -9.92 -19.59 -26.01
N ASN A 95 -8.82 -19.24 -25.34
CA ASN A 95 -7.45 -19.63 -25.73
C ASN A 95 -7.03 -20.96 -25.09
#